data_AF-A0A4S4LVM1-F1
#
_entry.id   AF-A0A4S4LVM1-F1
#
_cell.length_a   1.000
_cell.length_b   1.000
_cell.length_c   1.000
_cell.angle_alpha   90.00
_cell.angle_beta   90.00
_cell.angle_gamma   90.00
#
_symmetry.space_group_name_H-M   'P 1'
#
loop_
_entity.id
_entity.type
_entity.pdbx_description
1 polymer ?
#
loop_
_entity_poly.entity_id
_entity_poly.type
_entity_poly.pdbx_seq_one_letter_code
_entity_poly.pdbx_strand_id
1 'polypeptide(L)'
;MSLARAALAAARPKPLSTTVLQRRLASSSSHEEHHIEEHHADSAEYYPKEGRFHSRGWTYAILAALAAAAFYKYAPAPGEDNYITRYIQHYTSPKDLWATLNNKHLDQSQIASEARLLTESARRAPIHRYRFPQSFESASPYLIPVGTNIDVAGLEVKGDKGL
;
A
#
# COMPACT_ATOMS: atom_id res chain seq x y z
N MET A 1 11.86 21.75 -22.19
CA MET A 1 12.11 20.36 -21.75
C MET A 1 13.13 20.40 -20.62
N SER A 2 12.70 20.55 -19.36
CA SER A 2 12.61 19.45 -18.39
C SER A 2 13.86 19.27 -17.50
N LEU A 3 14.10 20.21 -16.58
CA LEU A 3 14.90 19.96 -15.36
C LEU A 3 14.04 19.36 -14.22
N ALA A 4 12.71 19.52 -14.31
CA ALA A 4 11.76 19.00 -13.32
C ALA A 4 11.67 17.46 -13.26
N ARG A 5 12.15 16.73 -14.28
CA ARG A 5 12.19 15.25 -14.25
C ARG A 5 13.38 14.67 -13.47
N ALA A 6 14.42 15.44 -13.20
CA ALA A 6 15.59 14.94 -12.48
C ALA A 6 15.34 14.85 -10.95
N ALA A 7 14.52 15.75 -10.39
CA ALA A 7 14.23 15.77 -8.96
C ALA A 7 13.32 14.62 -8.49
N LEU A 8 12.48 14.07 -9.39
CA LEU A 8 11.56 12.97 -9.05
C LEU A 8 12.22 11.58 -9.01
N ALA A 9 13.44 11.43 -9.53
CA ALA A 9 14.18 10.17 -9.45
C ALA A 9 14.83 9.95 -8.07
N ALA A 10 15.08 11.03 -7.32
CA ALA A 10 15.69 10.98 -5.98
C ALA A 10 14.71 10.61 -4.86
N ALA A 11 13.39 10.67 -5.12
CA ALA A 11 12.34 10.42 -4.13
C ALA A 11 11.78 8.98 -4.15
N ARG A 12 12.40 8.06 -4.91
CA ARG A 12 11.96 6.66 -4.94
C ARG A 12 12.49 5.93 -3.70
N PRO A 13 11.63 5.37 -2.83
CA PRO A 13 12.10 4.55 -1.72
C PRO A 13 12.85 3.35 -2.27
N LYS A 14 14.13 3.23 -1.90
CA LYS A 14 14.92 2.03 -2.18
C LYS A 14 14.30 0.88 -1.39
N PRO A 15 14.00 -0.28 -1.99
CA PRO A 15 13.66 -1.45 -1.19
C PRO A 15 14.87 -1.77 -0.31
N LEU A 16 14.65 -1.82 1.00
CA LEU A 16 15.61 -2.40 1.93
C LEU A 16 15.77 -3.87 1.53
N SER A 17 16.85 -4.18 0.83
CA SER A 17 17.31 -5.55 0.64
C SER A 17 17.67 -6.10 2.02
N THR A 18 16.70 -6.72 2.69
CA THR A 18 16.96 -7.57 3.85
C THR A 18 17.73 -8.78 3.36
N THR A 19 19.05 -8.72 3.44
CA THR A 19 19.90 -9.89 3.27
C THR A 19 19.59 -10.85 4.41
N VAL A 20 18.70 -11.81 4.15
CA VAL A 20 18.51 -12.97 5.02
C VAL A 20 19.82 -13.74 4.98
N LEU A 21 20.67 -13.54 5.99
CA LEU A 21 21.84 -14.36 6.23
C LEU A 21 21.36 -15.79 6.50
N GLN A 22 21.34 -16.60 5.45
CA GLN A 22 21.05 -18.02 5.51
C GLN A 22 22.22 -18.71 6.24
N ARG A 23 22.11 -18.83 7.56
CA ARG A 23 23.08 -19.54 8.40
C ARG A 23 22.95 -21.04 8.15
N ARG A 24 23.72 -21.57 7.21
CA ARG A 24 23.94 -23.03 7.10
C ARG A 24 24.75 -23.48 8.30
N LEU A 25 24.13 -24.25 9.19
CA LEU A 25 24.84 -25.04 10.20
C LEU A 25 25.50 -26.22 9.49
N ALA A 26 26.74 -26.03 9.05
CA ALA A 26 27.59 -27.13 8.61
C ALA A 26 28.06 -27.88 9.86
N SER A 27 27.54 -29.09 10.07
CA SER A 27 28.06 -30.03 11.05
C SER A 27 29.38 -30.62 10.54
N SER A 28 30.50 -30.20 11.12
CA SER A 28 31.76 -30.95 11.05
C SER A 28 31.69 -32.09 12.05
N SER A 29 31.40 -33.31 11.58
CA SER A 29 31.56 -34.53 12.37
C SER A 29 32.66 -35.37 11.73
N SER A 30 33.84 -35.27 12.32
CA SER A 30 35.01 -36.11 12.11
C SER A 30 34.88 -37.40 12.93
N HIS A 31 34.89 -38.56 12.28
CA HIS A 31 35.40 -39.85 12.80
C HIS A 31 35.70 -40.71 11.56
N GLU A 32 36.96 -40.83 11.17
CA GLU A 32 37.93 -41.87 11.56
C GLU A 32 37.51 -43.28 11.12
N GLU A 33 38.37 -43.80 10.26
CA GLU A 33 38.36 -45.07 9.56
C GLU A 33 38.74 -46.20 10.51
N HIS A 34 37.83 -47.13 10.80
CA HIS A 34 38.15 -48.40 11.45
C HIS A 34 37.31 -49.54 10.86
N HIS A 35 38.02 -50.44 10.16
CA HIS A 35 37.83 -51.87 9.95
C HIS A 35 36.43 -52.49 10.15
N ILE A 36 35.89 -53.10 9.08
CA ILE A 36 34.78 -54.04 9.16
C ILE A 36 35.33 -55.46 8.96
N GLU A 37 35.65 -56.13 10.05
CA GLU A 37 35.65 -57.60 10.14
C GLU A 37 34.21 -58.05 10.40
N GLU A 38 33.84 -59.16 9.75
CA GLU A 38 32.54 -59.85 9.89
C GLU A 38 32.20 -60.19 11.35
N HIS A 39 31.02 -59.74 11.82
CA HIS A 39 30.29 -60.42 12.89
C HIS A 39 28.76 -60.31 12.72
N HIS A 40 28.19 -61.47 12.42
CA HIS A 40 26.86 -62.02 12.67
C HIS A 40 25.76 -61.18 13.39
N ALA A 41 24.56 -61.27 12.79
CA ALA A 41 23.26 -61.54 13.43
C ALA A 41 22.79 -60.62 14.59
N ASP A 42 21.85 -59.72 14.30
CA ASP A 42 20.46 -59.77 14.81
C ASP A 42 19.76 -58.42 14.58
N SER A 43 18.60 -58.47 13.95
CA SER A 43 17.72 -57.33 13.71
C SER A 43 17.12 -56.82 15.02
N ALA A 44 17.81 -55.92 15.69
CA ALA A 44 17.25 -55.07 16.74
C ALA A 44 17.07 -53.66 16.17
N GLU A 45 15.88 -53.37 15.65
CA GLU A 45 15.46 -52.02 15.29
C GLU A 45 15.68 -51.06 16.48
N TYR A 46 16.66 -50.18 16.36
CA TYR A 46 16.93 -49.14 17.35
C TYR A 46 15.84 -48.06 17.25
N TYR A 47 14.74 -48.23 18.00
CA TYR A 47 13.77 -47.15 18.19
C TYR A 47 14.44 -46.02 18.98
N PRO A 48 14.58 -44.79 18.42
CA PRO A 48 15.11 -43.69 19.20
C PRO A 48 14.16 -43.46 20.37
N LYS A 49 14.68 -43.54 21.60
CA LYS A 49 13.88 -43.32 22.82
C LYS A 49 13.08 -42.04 22.66
N GLU A 50 11.78 -42.20 22.51
CA GLU A 50 10.85 -41.16 22.13
C GLU A 50 11.04 -39.95 23.06
N GLY A 51 11.00 -38.75 22.49
CA GLY A 51 11.26 -37.50 23.20
C GLY A 51 10.38 -37.39 24.45
N ARG A 52 10.97 -37.74 25.59
CA ARG A 52 10.35 -37.83 26.92
C ARG A 52 9.49 -36.59 27.18
N PHE A 53 8.22 -36.79 27.55
CA PHE A 53 7.17 -35.76 27.78
C PHE A 53 7.56 -34.58 28.71
N HIS A 54 8.71 -34.65 29.37
CA HIS A 54 9.33 -33.56 30.14
C HIS A 54 10.28 -32.66 29.31
N SER A 55 10.33 -32.81 27.98
CA SER A 55 11.24 -32.01 27.15
C SER A 55 10.87 -30.53 27.25
N ARG A 56 11.86 -29.64 27.05
CA ARG A 56 11.63 -28.19 27.13
C ARG A 56 10.49 -27.74 26.20
N GLY A 57 10.32 -28.39 25.05
CA GLY A 57 9.19 -28.17 24.13
C GLY A 57 7.82 -28.48 24.76
N TRP A 58 7.67 -29.63 25.41
CA TRP A 58 6.42 -29.99 26.11
C TRP A 58 6.14 -29.07 27.29
N THR A 59 7.16 -28.63 28.02
CA THR A 59 6.97 -27.67 29.11
C THR A 59 6.47 -26.31 28.62
N TYR A 60 6.99 -25.81 27.49
CA TYR A 60 6.48 -24.58 26.87
C TYR A 60 5.06 -24.78 26.34
N ALA A 61 4.73 -25.94 25.77
CA ALA A 61 3.38 -26.24 25.29
C ALA A 61 2.36 -26.29 26.44
N ILE A 62 2.70 -26.92 27.57
CA ILE A 62 1.84 -26.96 28.76
C ILE A 62 1.68 -25.56 29.36
N LEU A 63 2.77 -24.79 29.44
CA LEU A 63 2.74 -23.41 29.95
C LEU A 63 1.90 -22.51 29.04
N ALA A 64 2.02 -22.66 27.72
CA ALA A 64 1.19 -21.95 26.76
C ALA A 64 -0.30 -22.34 26.86
N ALA A 65 -0.59 -23.63 27.04
CA ALA A 65 -1.96 -24.11 27.25
C ALA A 65 -2.57 -23.56 28.55
N LEU A 66 -1.80 -23.54 29.64
CA LEU A 66 -2.23 -22.93 30.91
C LEU A 66 -2.41 -21.41 30.77
N ALA A 67 -1.51 -20.72 30.07
CA ALA A 67 -1.63 -19.30 29.82
C ALA A 67 -2.89 -18.97 28.98
N ALA A 68 -3.21 -19.78 27.97
CA ALA A 68 -4.41 -19.63 27.17
C ALA A 68 -5.70 -19.87 27.98
N ALA A 69 -5.71 -20.90 28.84
CA ALA A 69 -6.85 -21.17 29.73
C ALA A 69 -7.04 -20.06 30.78
N ALA A 70 -5.94 -19.57 31.35
CA ALA A 70 -5.96 -18.43 32.27
C ALA A 70 -6.46 -17.16 31.58
N PHE A 71 -5.97 -16.89 30.36
CA PHE A 71 -6.44 -15.77 29.56
C PHE A 71 -7.93 -15.87 29.25
N TYR A 72 -8.43 -17.04 28.84
CA TYR A 72 -9.88 -17.20 28.58
C TYR A 72 -10.75 -16.95 29.81
N LYS A 73 -10.31 -17.40 31.00
CA LYS A 73 -11.08 -17.27 32.25
C LYS A 73 -10.99 -15.88 32.89
N TYR A 74 -9.84 -15.23 32.77
CA TYR A 74 -9.54 -13.95 33.45
C TYR A 74 -9.35 -12.80 32.46
N ALA A 75 -9.67 -12.98 31.18
CA ALA A 75 -9.67 -11.88 30.22
C ALA A 75 -10.69 -10.83 30.68
N PRO A 76 -10.26 -9.58 30.89
CA PRO A 76 -11.17 -8.51 31.24
C PRO A 76 -12.18 -8.28 30.11
N ALA A 77 -13.42 -7.95 30.47
CA ALA A 77 -14.44 -7.63 29.48
C ALA A 77 -14.05 -6.33 28.74
N PRO A 78 -14.43 -6.18 27.46
CA PRO A 78 -14.17 -4.94 26.73
C PRO A 78 -14.80 -3.74 27.44
N GLY A 79 -13.96 -2.84 27.98
CA GLY A 79 -14.41 -1.64 28.70
C GLY A 79 -14.27 -1.69 30.22
N GLU A 80 -13.79 -2.80 30.79
CA GLU A 80 -13.47 -2.88 32.22
C GLU A 80 -12.15 -2.14 32.54
N ASP A 81 -12.16 -1.33 33.60
CA ASP A 81 -11.00 -0.55 34.04
C ASP A 81 -10.00 -1.43 34.79
N ASN A 82 -9.23 -2.20 34.03
CA ASN A 82 -8.13 -3.02 34.54
C ASN A 82 -6.85 -2.18 34.66
N TYR A 83 -6.10 -2.40 35.74
CA TYR A 83 -4.79 -1.80 35.97
C TYR A 83 -3.83 -1.97 34.78
N ILE A 84 -3.82 -3.14 34.15
CA ILE A 84 -3.00 -3.41 32.96
C ILE A 84 -3.42 -2.52 31.79
N THR A 85 -4.73 -2.41 31.53
CA THR A 85 -5.28 -1.55 30.49
C THR A 85 -4.94 -0.09 30.75
N ARG A 86 -5.06 0.37 32.00
CA ARG A 86 -4.71 1.74 32.40
C ARG A 86 -3.22 2.04 32.23
N TYR A 87 -2.35 1.08 32.56
CA TYR A 87 -0.90 1.20 32.34
C TYR A 87 -0.58 1.30 30.85
N ILE A 88 -1.20 0.46 30.01
CA ILE A 88 -1.05 0.55 28.55
C ILE A 88 -1.55 1.91 28.06
N GLN A 89 -2.73 2.35 28.51
CA GLN A 89 -3.33 3.63 28.13
C GLN A 89 -2.42 4.83 28.42
N HIS A 90 -1.68 4.80 29.53
CA HIS A 90 -0.75 5.86 29.90
C HIS A 90 0.38 6.07 28.87
N TYR A 91 0.83 5.00 28.21
CA TYR A 91 1.90 5.08 27.20
C TYR A 91 1.38 5.15 25.76
N THR A 92 0.09 4.93 25.54
CA THR A 92 -0.54 5.05 24.22
C THR A 92 -1.10 6.44 23.99
N SER A 93 -1.05 6.93 22.75
CA SER A 93 -1.71 8.19 22.38
C SER A 93 -3.22 8.10 22.61
N PRO A 94 -3.86 9.17 23.11
CA PRO A 94 -5.30 9.18 23.35
C PRO A 94 -6.08 9.05 22.03
N LYS A 95 -7.23 8.37 22.10
CA LYS A 95 -8.11 8.12 20.94
C LYS A 95 -8.56 9.41 20.25
N ASP A 96 -8.77 10.48 21.01
CA ASP A 96 -9.29 11.76 20.50
C ASP A 96 -8.27 12.45 19.58
N LEU A 97 -6.97 12.26 19.84
CA LEU A 97 -5.91 12.75 18.94
C LEU A 97 -5.98 12.04 17.58
N TRP A 98 -6.19 10.73 17.57
CA TRP A 98 -6.35 9.99 16.31
C TRP A 98 -7.62 10.39 15.57
N ALA A 99 -8.73 10.61 16.28
CA ALA A 99 -9.97 11.09 15.69
C ALA A 99 -9.78 12.46 15.01
N THR A 100 -9.13 13.42 15.68
CA THR A 100 -8.86 14.75 15.12
C THR A 100 -7.89 14.70 13.93
N LEU A 101 -6.85 13.87 13.99
CA LEU A 101 -5.92 13.68 12.87
C LEU A 101 -6.60 13.03 11.66
N ASN A 102 -7.45 12.03 11.88
CA ASN A 102 -8.20 11.37 10.81
C ASN A 102 -9.18 12.32 10.15
N ASN A 103 -9.91 13.12 10.94
CA ASN A 103 -10.82 14.14 10.41
C ASN A 103 -10.06 15.18 9.58
N LYS A 104 -8.94 15.68 10.09
CA LYS A 104 -8.09 16.62 9.34
C LYS A 104 -7.58 16.03 8.02
N HIS A 105 -7.19 14.75 8.02
CA HIS A 105 -6.75 14.06 6.81
C HIS A 105 -7.89 13.87 5.81
N LEU A 106 -9.12 13.61 6.29
CA LEU A 106 -10.32 13.51 5.47
C LEU A 106 -10.58 14.85 4.77
N ASP A 107 -10.56 15.96 5.51
CA ASP A 107 -10.77 17.31 4.96
C ASP A 107 -9.71 17.64 3.89
N GLN A 108 -8.44 17.33 4.15
CA GLN A 108 -7.36 17.55 3.19
C GLN A 108 -7.53 16.70 1.93
N SER A 109 -7.98 15.45 2.08
CA SER A 109 -8.24 14.55 0.96
C SER A 109 -9.40 15.07 0.11
N GLN A 110 -10.45 15.61 0.74
CA GLN A 110 -11.56 16.24 0.04
C GLN A 110 -11.09 17.45 -0.77
N ILE A 111 -10.38 18.39 -0.14
CA ILE A 111 -9.86 19.58 -0.83
C ILE A 111 -8.97 19.20 -2.03
N ALA A 112 -8.10 18.20 -1.85
CA ALA A 112 -7.25 17.71 -2.94
C ALA A 112 -8.07 17.10 -4.09
N SER A 113 -9.15 16.38 -3.77
CA SER A 113 -10.06 15.80 -4.76
C SER A 113 -10.82 16.87 -5.55
N GLU A 114 -11.28 17.93 -4.89
CA GLU A 114 -11.97 19.05 -5.51
C GLU A 114 -11.04 19.84 -6.45
N ALA A 115 -9.82 20.11 -6.01
CA ALA A 115 -8.80 20.75 -6.84
C ALA A 115 -8.48 19.92 -8.09
N ARG A 116 -8.42 18.59 -7.94
CA ARG A 116 -8.24 17.68 -9.07
C ARG A 116 -9.44 17.73 -10.01
N LEU A 117 -10.66 17.68 -9.49
CA LEU A 117 -11.88 17.76 -10.29
C LEU A 117 -11.94 19.07 -11.08
N LEU A 118 -11.55 20.20 -10.49
CA LEU A 118 -11.51 21.50 -11.17
C LEU A 118 -10.57 21.48 -12.38
N THR A 119 -9.39 20.90 -12.22
CA THR A 119 -8.40 20.81 -13.31
C THR A 119 -8.78 19.79 -14.38
N GLU A 120 -9.43 18.69 -14.00
CA GLU A 120 -9.87 17.63 -14.91
C GLU A 120 -11.13 18.02 -15.70
N SER A 121 -12.06 18.73 -15.05
CA SER A 121 -13.29 19.22 -15.69
C SER A 121 -13.05 20.42 -16.61
N ALA A 122 -11.92 21.12 -16.46
CA ALA A 122 -11.54 22.23 -17.33
C ALA A 122 -11.27 21.74 -18.76
N ARG A 123 -12.29 21.82 -19.61
CA ARG A 123 -12.17 21.60 -21.05
C ARG A 123 -11.81 22.90 -21.73
N ARG A 124 -10.89 22.84 -22.70
CA ARG A 124 -10.70 23.95 -23.64
C ARG A 124 -12.00 24.18 -24.41
N ALA A 125 -12.30 25.43 -24.72
CA ALA A 125 -13.41 25.75 -25.62
C ALA A 125 -13.28 24.91 -26.91
N PRO A 126 -14.38 24.36 -27.46
CA PRO A 126 -14.33 23.56 -28.67
C PRO A 126 -13.83 24.43 -29.84
N ILE A 127 -12.67 24.08 -30.40
CA ILE A 127 -12.11 24.76 -31.56
C ILE A 127 -12.40 23.93 -32.81
N HIS A 128 -13.20 24.47 -33.72
CA HIS A 128 -13.41 23.88 -35.04
C HIS A 128 -12.39 24.42 -36.03
N ARG A 129 -11.62 23.52 -36.65
CA ARG A 129 -10.62 23.89 -37.67
C ARG A 129 -11.29 23.94 -39.04
N TYR A 130 -11.41 25.12 -39.60
CA TYR A 130 -11.90 25.31 -40.96
C TYR A 130 -10.75 25.61 -41.91
N ARG A 131 -10.80 25.03 -43.11
CA ARG A 131 -9.88 25.36 -44.21
C ARG A 131 -10.13 26.77 -44.76
N PHE A 132 -11.38 27.21 -44.75
CA PHE A 132 -11.82 28.49 -45.29
C PHE A 132 -12.70 29.22 -44.27
N PRO A 133 -12.11 29.95 -43.31
CA PRO A 133 -12.89 30.73 -42.33
C PRO A 133 -13.67 31.89 -42.97
N GLN A 134 -13.30 32.32 -44.18
CA GLN A 134 -14.00 33.39 -44.89
C GLN A 134 -15.44 33.03 -45.29
N SER A 135 -15.83 31.75 -45.23
CA SER A 135 -17.21 31.34 -45.53
C SER A 135 -18.26 31.94 -44.59
N PHE A 136 -17.86 32.34 -43.37
CA PHE A 136 -18.76 33.01 -42.43
C PHE A 136 -19.16 34.42 -42.89
N GLU A 137 -18.34 35.05 -43.74
CA GLU A 137 -18.56 36.41 -44.27
C GLU A 137 -19.15 36.40 -45.69
N SER A 138 -19.20 35.24 -46.36
CA SER A 138 -19.61 35.14 -47.77
C SER A 138 -21.12 35.11 -48.01
N ALA A 139 -21.94 35.33 -46.97
CA ALA A 139 -23.39 35.31 -47.11
C ALA A 139 -23.92 36.64 -47.70
N SER A 140 -24.90 36.54 -48.60
CA SER A 140 -25.61 37.73 -49.11
C SER A 140 -26.42 38.37 -47.99
N PRO A 141 -26.33 39.69 -47.76
CA PRO A 141 -27.18 40.40 -46.78
C PRO A 141 -28.68 40.34 -47.12
N TYR A 142 -29.01 40.07 -48.39
CA TYR A 142 -30.38 40.08 -48.90
C TYR A 142 -30.82 38.66 -49.31
N LEU A 143 -32.12 38.37 -49.12
CA LEU A 143 -32.78 37.09 -49.48
C LEU A 143 -32.35 35.87 -48.66
N ILE A 144 -32.07 36.05 -47.37
CA ILE A 144 -31.82 34.93 -46.46
C ILE A 144 -33.16 34.48 -45.86
N PRO A 145 -33.57 33.21 -46.05
CA PRO A 145 -34.74 32.67 -45.37
C PRO A 145 -34.55 32.68 -43.85
N VAL A 146 -35.62 32.92 -43.11
CA VAL A 146 -35.55 32.96 -41.64
C VAL A 146 -35.09 31.61 -41.08
N GLY A 147 -34.12 31.65 -40.15
CA GLY A 147 -33.61 30.46 -39.46
C GLY A 147 -32.48 29.70 -40.16
N THR A 148 -32.00 30.13 -41.34
CA THR A 148 -30.85 29.46 -41.98
C THR A 148 -29.49 29.97 -41.53
N ASN A 149 -29.42 31.21 -41.02
CA ASN A 149 -28.18 31.76 -40.51
C ASN A 149 -28.05 31.53 -39.00
N ILE A 150 -26.84 31.17 -38.59
CA ILE A 150 -26.43 31.04 -37.21
C ILE A 150 -25.90 32.40 -36.75
N ASP A 151 -26.19 32.80 -35.52
CA ASP A 151 -25.57 33.99 -34.93
C ASP A 151 -24.06 33.74 -34.72
N VAL A 152 -23.24 34.52 -35.43
CA VAL A 152 -21.78 34.44 -35.41
C VAL A 152 -21.14 35.64 -34.70
N ALA A 153 -21.91 36.48 -33.99
CA ALA A 153 -21.41 37.71 -33.37
C ALA A 153 -20.30 37.50 -32.32
N GLY A 154 -20.21 36.31 -31.72
CA GLY A 154 -19.17 35.94 -30.76
C GLY A 154 -18.03 35.09 -31.33
N LEU A 155 -17.92 34.95 -32.66
CA LEU A 155 -16.92 34.09 -33.29
C LEU A 155 -15.54 34.78 -33.35
N GLU A 156 -14.55 34.24 -32.63
CA GLU A 156 -13.15 34.67 -32.76
C GLU A 156 -12.37 33.74 -33.70
N VAL A 157 -11.93 34.27 -34.84
CA VAL A 157 -11.08 33.53 -35.79
C VAL A 157 -9.62 33.63 -35.37
N LYS A 158 -9.06 32.49 -34.94
CA LYS A 158 -7.62 32.41 -34.62
C LYS A 158 -6.78 32.39 -35.90
N GLY A 159 -6.16 33.52 -36.24
CA GLY A 159 -5.20 33.67 -37.35
C GLY A 159 -3.74 33.46 -36.93
N ASP A 160 -2.85 33.28 -37.91
CA ASP A 160 -1.41 32.98 -37.71
C ASP A 160 -0.57 34.20 -37.27
N LYS A 161 -1.16 35.40 -37.24
CA LYS A 161 -0.47 36.67 -36.90
C LYS A 161 -0.28 36.91 -35.39
N GLY A 162 -0.50 35.90 -34.55
CA GLY A 162 -0.48 36.01 -33.08
C GLY A 162 0.39 34.96 -32.40
N LEU A 163 1.68 34.94 -32.75
CA LEU A 163 2.77 34.31 -32.00
C LEU A 163 3.68 35.40 -31.43
#